data_AF-A0A356ATQ8-F1
#
_entry.id   AF-A0A356ATQ8-F1
#
_cell.length_a   1.000
_cell.length_b   1.000
_cell.length_c   1.000
_cell.angle_alpha   90.00
_cell.angle_beta   90.00
_cell.angle_gamma   90.00
#
_symmetry.space_group_name_H-M   'P 1'
#
loop_
_entity.id
_entity.type
_entity.pdbx_description
1 polymer ?
#
loop_
_entity_poly.entity_id
_entity_poly.type
_entity_poly.pdbx_seq_one_letter_code
_entity_poly.pdbx_strand_id
1 'polypeptide(L)'
;LLKYMNVDVEALKKEVDDHLRSLPSVSGSAAQNPYMSAELNKVLIESENVAKTFKDEYVSVEHLFIALLDKGNSNVVKILNKYKINKNTFLNALQGVRKNQR
;
A
#
# COMPACT_ATOMS: atom_id res chain seq x y z
N LEU A 1 -3.93 -9.84 -6.91
CA LEU A 1 -5.05 -8.97 -6.48
C LEU A 1 -5.30 -7.80 -7.43
N LEU A 2 -4.34 -6.88 -7.67
CA LEU A 2 -4.58 -5.72 -8.54
C LEU A 2 -4.98 -6.09 -9.99
N LYS A 3 -4.41 -7.17 -10.56
CA LYS A 3 -4.87 -7.72 -11.86
C LYS A 3 -6.35 -8.17 -11.82
N TYR A 4 -6.80 -8.73 -10.70
CA TYR A 4 -8.21 -9.12 -10.49
C TYR A 4 -9.13 -7.89 -10.40
N MET A 5 -8.59 -6.75 -9.97
CA MET A 5 -9.28 -5.45 -9.98
C MET A 5 -9.27 -4.78 -11.36
N ASN A 6 -8.76 -5.46 -12.41
CA ASN A 6 -8.59 -4.92 -13.75
C ASN A 6 -7.77 -3.62 -13.81
N VAL A 7 -6.75 -3.53 -12.94
CA VAL A 7 -5.79 -2.41 -12.92
C VAL A 7 -4.67 -2.69 -13.93
N ASP A 8 -4.32 -1.68 -14.72
CA ASP A 8 -3.06 -1.67 -15.48
C ASP A 8 -1.88 -1.51 -14.50
N VAL A 9 -1.29 -2.65 -14.12
CA VAL A 9 -0.22 -2.71 -13.12
C VAL A 9 1.07 -2.08 -13.63
N GLU A 10 1.35 -2.16 -14.93
CA GLU A 10 2.57 -1.58 -15.50
C GLU A 10 2.48 -0.05 -15.52
N ALA A 11 1.32 0.49 -15.90
CA ALA A 11 1.06 1.93 -15.81
C ALA A 11 1.14 2.44 -14.36
N LEU A 12 0.51 1.73 -13.41
CA LEU A 12 0.58 2.09 -11.99
C LEU A 12 2.02 2.09 -11.48
N LYS A 13 2.79 1.03 -11.79
CA LYS A 13 4.17 0.92 -11.37
C LYS A 13 5.01 2.07 -11.93
N LYS A 14 4.84 2.38 -13.21
CA LYS A 14 5.52 3.51 -13.85
C LYS A 14 5.20 4.83 -13.15
N GLU A 15 3.93 5.09 -12.82
CA GLU A 15 3.53 6.33 -12.15
C GLU A 15 4.08 6.43 -10.72
N VAL A 16 4.14 5.32 -9.99
CA VAL A 16 4.81 5.26 -8.68
C VAL A 16 6.30 5.53 -8.83
N ASP A 17 6.97 4.90 -9.79
CA ASP A 17 8.41 5.11 -10.04
C ASP A 17 8.73 6.56 -10.43
N ASP A 18 7.90 7.16 -11.30
CA ASP A 18 8.04 8.56 -11.69
C ASP A 18 7.85 9.50 -10.48
N HIS A 19 6.86 9.21 -9.61
CA HIS A 19 6.66 9.98 -8.38
C HIS A 19 7.84 9.83 -7.43
N LEU A 20 8.36 8.63 -7.20
CA LEU A 20 9.53 8.39 -6.35
C LEU A 20 10.75 9.17 -6.83
N ARG A 21 11.00 9.22 -8.15
CA ARG A 21 12.09 9.99 -8.75
C ARG A 21 11.94 11.50 -8.57
N SER A 22 10.71 11.99 -8.38
CA SER A 22 10.45 13.42 -8.12
C SER A 22 10.71 13.83 -6.68
N LEU A 23 10.83 12.88 -5.75
CA LEU A 23 11.05 13.17 -4.34
C LEU A 23 12.50 13.58 -4.09
N PRO A 24 12.76 14.51 -3.15
CA PRO A 24 14.11 14.79 -2.69
C PRO A 24 14.77 13.53 -2.13
N SER A 25 16.00 13.25 -2.57
CA SER A 25 16.77 12.08 -2.14
C SER A 25 18.08 12.52 -1.50
N VAL A 26 18.51 11.81 -0.45
CA VAL A 26 19.84 11.97 0.16
C VAL A 26 20.80 10.89 -0.35
N SER A 27 22.07 11.24 -0.51
CA SER A 27 23.14 10.33 -0.95
C SER A 27 24.39 10.47 -0.08
N GLY A 28 25.31 9.50 -0.13
CA GLY A 28 26.55 9.51 0.64
C GLY A 28 26.36 9.07 2.09
N SER A 29 27.21 9.53 3.01
CA SER A 29 27.22 9.10 4.42
C SER A 29 25.88 9.34 5.13
N ALA A 30 25.13 10.38 4.72
CA ALA A 30 23.79 10.67 5.25
C ALA A 30 22.72 9.62 4.88
N ALA A 31 22.97 8.77 3.87
CA ALA A 31 22.06 7.70 3.45
C ALA A 31 22.37 6.34 4.12
N GLN A 32 23.44 6.24 4.93
CA GLN A 32 23.88 4.96 5.49
C GLN A 32 22.93 4.41 6.57
N ASN A 33 22.19 5.28 7.25
CA ASN A 33 21.23 4.90 8.30
C ASN A 33 19.86 5.52 8.00
N PRO A 34 19.05 4.91 7.12
CA PRO A 34 17.70 5.39 6.89
C PRO A 34 16.87 5.25 8.18
N TYR A 35 16.09 6.27 8.49
CA TYR A 35 15.16 6.28 9.63
C TYR A 35 13.73 6.13 9.15
N MET A 36 12.91 5.46 9.95
CA MET A 36 11.48 5.34 9.68
C MET A 36 10.79 6.70 9.85
N SER A 37 10.03 7.13 8.84
CA SER A 37 9.21 8.34 8.94
C SER A 37 7.99 8.10 9.83
N ALA A 38 7.44 9.18 10.39
CA ALA A 38 6.20 9.10 11.16
C ALA A 38 5.02 8.58 10.32
N GLU A 39 5.00 8.87 9.02
CA GLU A 39 3.96 8.38 8.09
C GLU A 39 4.07 6.87 7.86
N LEU A 40 5.30 6.36 7.63
CA LEU A 40 5.52 4.92 7.49
C LEU A 40 5.14 4.18 8.79
N ASN A 41 5.51 4.72 9.95
CA ASN A 41 5.15 4.13 11.24
C ASN A 41 3.63 4.02 11.42
N LYS A 42 2.86 5.05 11.02
CA LYS A 42 1.38 5.01 11.08
C LYS A 42 0.80 3.89 10.22
N VAL A 43 1.35 3.69 9.01
CA VAL A 43 0.91 2.62 8.11
C VAL A 43 1.23 1.24 8.70
N LEU A 44 2.40 1.06 9.30
CA LEU A 44 2.79 -0.21 9.92
C LEU A 44 1.89 -0.55 11.13
N ILE A 45 1.66 0.41 12.03
CA ILE A 45 0.75 0.22 13.17
C ILE A 45 -0.67 -0.12 12.69
N GLU A 46 -1.17 0.58 11.67
CA GLU A 46 -2.49 0.29 11.12
C GLU A 46 -2.54 -1.09 10.47
N SER A 47 -1.46 -1.54 9.82
CA SER A 47 -1.41 -2.88 9.22
C SER A 47 -1.53 -4.00 10.25
N GLU A 48 -0.98 -3.80 11.46
CA GLU A 48 -1.16 -4.72 12.58
C GLU A 48 -2.63 -4.74 13.08
N ASN A 49 -3.27 -3.56 13.14
CA ASN A 49 -4.69 -3.47 13.52
C ASN A 49 -5.60 -4.18 12.50
N VAL A 50 -5.30 -4.04 11.20
CA VAL A 50 -6.01 -4.74 10.14
C VAL A 50 -5.82 -6.26 10.26
N ALA A 51 -4.59 -6.73 10.48
CA ALA A 51 -4.30 -8.16 10.68
C ALA A 51 -5.10 -8.75 11.86
N LYS A 52 -5.14 -8.05 13.01
CA LYS A 52 -5.93 -8.44 14.18
C LYS A 52 -7.42 -8.51 13.86
N THR A 53 -7.95 -7.55 13.12
CA THR A 53 -9.35 -7.55 12.67
C THR A 53 -9.66 -8.76 11.78
N PHE A 54 -8.69 -9.18 10.97
CA PHE A 54 -8.80 -10.33 10.08
C PHE A 54 -8.52 -11.67 10.80
N LYS A 55 -8.13 -11.60 12.08
CA LYS A 55 -7.72 -12.74 12.93
C LYS A 55 -6.51 -13.49 12.37
N ASP A 56 -5.63 -12.78 11.69
CA ASP A 56 -4.39 -13.31 11.15
C ASP A 56 -3.26 -13.12 12.18
N GLU A 57 -2.39 -14.12 12.31
CA GLU A 57 -1.27 -14.11 13.27
C GLU A 57 -0.14 -13.16 12.86
N TYR A 58 -0.03 -12.88 11.56
CA TYR A 58 1.03 -12.05 10.99
C TYR A 58 0.47 -10.98 10.03
N VAL A 59 1.21 -9.88 9.90
CA VAL A 59 0.94 -8.87 8.89
C VAL A 59 1.33 -9.41 7.52
N SER A 60 0.34 -9.57 6.63
CA SER A 60 0.53 -9.91 5.22
C SER A 60 0.45 -8.65 4.35
N VAL A 61 0.76 -8.80 3.06
CA VAL A 61 0.74 -7.73 2.07
C VAL A 61 -0.62 -7.06 1.93
N GLU A 62 -1.73 -7.80 2.08
CA GLU A 62 -3.07 -7.20 2.04
C GLU A 62 -3.35 -6.26 3.21
N HIS A 63 -2.82 -6.56 4.41
CA HIS A 63 -2.99 -5.71 5.59
C HIS A 63 -2.22 -4.41 5.41
N LEU A 64 -0.98 -4.51 4.93
CA LEU A 64 -0.17 -3.35 4.60
C LEU A 64 -0.83 -2.49 3.52
N PHE A 65 -1.41 -3.11 2.49
CA PHE A 65 -2.07 -2.39 1.41
C PHE A 65 -3.36 -1.69 1.86
N ILE A 66 -4.18 -2.33 2.71
CA ILE A 66 -5.37 -1.70 3.31
C ILE A 66 -4.95 -0.52 4.20
N ALA A 67 -3.92 -0.70 5.02
CA ALA A 67 -3.37 0.36 5.85
C ALA A 67 -2.83 1.54 5.01
N LEU A 68 -2.20 1.26 3.87
CA LEU A 68 -1.73 2.28 2.93
C LEU A 68 -2.89 3.08 2.32
N LEU A 69 -4.01 2.43 2.02
CA LEU A 69 -5.23 3.09 1.53
C LEU A 69 -5.91 3.97 2.60
N ASP A 70 -5.64 3.73 3.88
CA ASP A 70 -6.27 4.43 5.02
C ASP A 70 -5.38 5.53 5.63
N LYS A 71 -4.09 5.23 5.82
CA LYS A 71 -3.09 6.08 6.49
C LYS A 71 -1.94 6.52 5.60
N GLY A 72 -1.89 6.07 4.35
CA GLY A 72 -0.91 6.52 3.39
C GLY A 72 -1.01 8.04 3.17
N ASN A 73 0.11 8.65 2.81
CA ASN A 73 0.11 10.08 2.53
C ASN A 73 -0.79 10.43 1.33
N SER A 74 -1.12 11.72 1.20
CA SER A 74 -2.07 12.20 0.18
C SER A 74 -1.65 11.86 -1.25
N ASN A 75 -0.35 11.85 -1.55
CA ASN A 75 0.17 11.50 -2.88
C ASN A 75 -0.06 10.03 -3.21
N VAL A 76 0.23 9.13 -2.28
CA VAL A 76 -0.02 7.69 -2.45
C VAL A 76 -1.50 7.42 -2.67
N VAL A 77 -2.36 7.99 -1.83
CA VAL A 77 -3.82 7.83 -1.95
C VAL A 77 -4.33 8.40 -3.28
N LYS A 78 -3.80 9.55 -3.72
CA LYS A 78 -4.14 10.16 -5.01
C LYS A 78 -3.75 9.28 -6.19
N ILE A 79 -2.53 8.74 -6.21
CA ILE A 79 -2.07 7.82 -7.26
C ILE A 79 -2.99 6.59 -7.30
N LEU A 80 -3.20 5.92 -6.16
CA LEU A 80 -4.04 4.72 -6.11
C LEU A 80 -5.49 4.98 -6.56
N ASN A 81 -6.08 6.10 -6.15
CA ASN A 81 -7.43 6.48 -6.57
C ASN A 81 -7.56 6.72 -8.08
N LYS A 82 -6.52 7.23 -8.76
CA LYS A 82 -6.50 7.39 -10.22
C LYS A 82 -6.66 6.06 -10.95
N TYR A 83 -6.14 4.98 -10.37
CA TYR A 83 -6.30 3.60 -10.85
C TYR A 83 -7.56 2.92 -10.29
N LYS A 84 -8.49 3.67 -9.69
CA LYS A 84 -9.71 3.18 -9.05
C LYS A 84 -9.44 2.19 -7.90
N ILE A 85 -8.27 2.30 -7.27
CA ILE A 85 -7.89 1.51 -6.11
C ILE A 85 -8.18 2.35 -4.85
N ASN A 86 -9.32 2.07 -4.22
CA ASN A 86 -9.67 2.58 -2.90
C ASN A 86 -10.03 1.42 -1.94
N LYS A 87 -10.20 1.74 -0.66
CA LYS A 87 -10.48 0.76 0.40
C LYS A 87 -11.66 -0.16 0.06
N ASN A 88 -12.77 0.40 -0.43
CA ASN A 88 -13.96 -0.38 -0.78
C ASN A 88 -13.68 -1.33 -1.96
N THR A 89 -13.14 -0.82 -3.07
CA THR A 89 -12.84 -1.63 -4.26
C THR A 89 -11.82 -2.74 -3.96
N PHE A 90 -10.84 -2.44 -3.11
CA PHE A 90 -9.80 -3.38 -2.73
C PHE A 90 -10.36 -4.49 -1.83
N LEU A 91 -11.15 -4.15 -0.81
CA LEU A 91 -11.79 -5.12 0.07
C LEU A 91 -12.74 -6.06 -0.70
N ASN A 92 -13.53 -5.52 -1.63
CA ASN A 92 -14.42 -6.34 -2.47
C ASN A 92 -13.63 -7.36 -3.32
N ALA A 93 -12.52 -6.93 -3.93
CA ALA A 93 -11.65 -7.83 -4.68
C ALA A 93 -10.96 -8.86 -3.78
N LEU A 94 -10.50 -8.45 -2.59
CA LEU A 94 -9.84 -9.33 -1.63
C LEU A 94 -10.78 -10.41 -1.10
N GLN A 95 -12.04 -10.07 -0.82
CA GLN A 95 -13.07 -11.05 -0.45
C GLN A 95 -13.27 -12.09 -1.55
N GLY A 96 -13.30 -11.66 -2.82
CA GLY A 96 -13.42 -12.58 -3.96
C GLY A 96 -12.25 -13.57 -4.03
N VAL A 97 -11.02 -13.10 -3.87
CA VAL A 97 -9.83 -13.96 -3.88
C VAL A 97 -9.80 -14.91 -2.67
N ARG A 98 -10.10 -14.41 -1.47
CA ARG A 98 -10.10 -15.23 -0.23
C ARG A 98 -11.15 -16.33 -0.24
N LYS A 99 -12.33 -16.10 -0.84
CA LYS A 99 -13.36 -17.14 -1.01
C LYS A 99 -12.89 -18.29 -1.90
N ASN A 100 -12.06 -18.01 -2.90
CA ASN A 100 -11.53 -19.01 -3.83
C ASN A 100 -10.31 -19.77 -3.28
N GLN A 101 -9.80 -19.40 -2.10
CA GLN A 101 -8.67 -20.06 -1.43
C GLN A 101 -9.09 -21.00 -0.28
N ARG A 102 -10.39 -21.10 0.00
CA ARG A 102 -10.96 -22.06 0.96
C ARG A 102 -11.50 -23.28 0.25
#